data_AF-A0A9E0XUN4-F1
#
_entry.id   AF-A0A9E0XUN4-F1
#
_cell.length_a   1.000
_cell.length_b   1.000
_cell.length_c   1.000
_cell.angle_alpha   90.00
_cell.angle_beta   90.00
_cell.angle_gamma   90.00
#
_symmetry.space_group_name_H-M   'P 1'
#
loop_
_entity.id
_entity.type
_entity.pdbx_description
1 polymer ?
#
loop_
_entity_poly.entity_id
_entity_poly.type
_entity_poly.pdbx_seq_one_letter_code
_entity_poly.pdbx_strand_id
1 'polypeptide(L)'
;MAAVSAKSMFEIYRQKDFNKKFKLIIYTELNEHNKEAEINRAMDGESVFDGFLKDSKKEEAKKILKEILDEMNKKEEAMSVIQINEKLAEYLA
;
A
#
# COMPACT_ATOMS: atom_id res chain seq x y z
N MET A 1 -12.35 15.86 -23.50
CA MET A 1 -11.87 15.94 -22.12
C MET A 1 -11.37 14.54 -21.75
N ALA A 2 -10.06 14.29 -21.81
CA ALA A 2 -9.53 12.98 -21.44
C ALA A 2 -9.76 12.83 -19.93
N ALA A 3 -10.61 11.89 -19.52
CA ALA A 3 -10.67 11.46 -18.13
C ALA A 3 -9.31 10.85 -17.81
N VAL A 4 -8.38 11.68 -17.32
CA VAL A 4 -7.15 11.20 -16.69
C VAL A 4 -7.66 10.37 -15.53
N SER A 5 -7.66 9.05 -15.68
CA SER A 5 -8.17 8.14 -14.66
C SER A 5 -7.41 8.47 -13.39
N ALA A 6 -8.08 9.11 -12.43
CA ALA A 6 -7.48 9.39 -11.14
C ALA A 6 -7.13 8.04 -10.52
N LYS A 7 -5.84 7.77 -10.41
CA LYS A 7 -5.29 6.55 -9.87
C LYS A 7 -4.36 6.94 -8.73
N SER A 8 -4.53 6.28 -7.60
CA SER A 8 -3.69 6.49 -6.43
C SER A 8 -2.65 5.38 -6.36
N MET A 9 -1.37 5.74 -6.51
CA MET A 9 -0.26 4.79 -6.42
C MET A 9 0.01 4.44 -4.96
N PHE A 10 0.20 3.16 -4.67
CA PHE A 10 0.49 2.68 -3.34
C PHE A 10 1.52 1.56 -3.34
N GLU A 11 2.09 1.32 -2.17
CA GLU A 11 2.99 0.20 -1.92
C GLU A 11 2.84 -0.31 -0.49
N ILE A 12 2.87 -1.63 -0.36
CA ILE A 12 3.01 -2.37 0.89
C ILE A 12 4.47 -2.78 0.99
N TYR A 13 5.11 -2.39 2.08
CA TYR A 13 6.50 -2.75 2.35
C TYR A 13 6.65 -3.26 3.78
N ARG A 14 7.63 -4.13 3.99
CA ARG A 14 8.07 -4.59 5.30
C ARG A 14 9.22 -3.72 5.78
N GLN A 15 9.08 -3.10 6.94
CA GLN A 15 10.16 -2.34 7.55
C GLN A 15 11.33 -3.26 7.94
N LYS A 16 12.56 -2.78 7.79
CA LYS A 16 13.77 -3.47 8.31
C LYS A 16 14.09 -3.13 9.77
N ASP A 17 13.32 -2.24 10.40
CA ASP A 17 13.41 -1.92 11.81
C ASP A 17 13.20 -3.15 12.73
N PHE A 18 13.54 -3.01 14.01
CA PHE A 18 13.47 -4.06 15.03
C PHE A 18 12.10 -4.79 15.10
N ASN A 19 11.01 -4.09 14.77
CA ASN A 19 9.65 -4.64 14.84
C ASN A 19 9.18 -5.33 13.54
N LYS A 20 9.95 -5.25 12.44
CA LYS A 20 9.66 -5.87 11.12
C LYS A 20 8.21 -5.78 10.63
N LYS A 21 7.54 -4.65 10.92
CA LYS A 21 6.12 -4.44 10.64
C LYS A 21 5.89 -4.14 9.16
N PHE A 22 4.74 -4.59 8.66
CA PHE A 22 4.22 -4.23 7.35
C PHE A 22 3.53 -2.87 7.42
N LYS A 23 3.83 -2.01 6.47
CA LYS A 23 3.26 -0.67 6.32
C LYS A 23 2.78 -0.45 4.90
N LEU A 24 1.84 0.49 4.77
CA LEU A 24 1.30 0.97 3.51
C LEU A 24 1.71 2.43 3.32
N ILE A 25 2.17 2.76 2.12
CA ILE A 25 2.37 4.13 1.66
C ILE A 25 1.46 4.38 0.46
N ILE A 26 0.80 5.54 0.42
CA ILE A 26 0.00 5.99 -0.73
C ILE A 26 0.68 7.24 -1.26
N TYR A 27 1.50 7.07 -2.30
CA TYR A 27 2.37 8.11 -2.85
C TYR A 27 1.62 9.36 -3.29
N THR A 28 0.39 9.19 -3.78
CA THR A 28 -0.48 10.30 -4.21
C THR A 28 -1.11 11.09 -3.08
N GLU A 29 -1.04 10.59 -1.84
CA GLU A 29 -1.56 11.27 -0.64
C GLU A 29 -0.46 11.80 0.28
N LEU A 30 0.81 11.63 -0.11
CA LEU A 30 1.93 12.25 0.59
C LEU A 30 1.90 13.77 0.37
N ASN A 31 2.18 14.51 1.44
CA ASN A 31 2.37 15.95 1.41
C ASN A 31 3.86 16.29 1.48
N GLU A 32 4.25 17.51 1.11
CA GLU A 32 5.68 17.90 1.04
C GLU A 32 6.43 17.68 2.36
N HIS A 33 5.73 17.80 3.49
CA HIS A 33 6.31 17.61 4.82
C HIS A 33 6.62 16.14 5.17
N ASN A 34 5.83 15.18 4.69
CA ASN A 34 5.99 13.76 5.02
C ASN A 34 6.57 12.92 3.89
N LYS A 35 6.56 13.44 2.66
CA LYS A 35 6.92 12.70 1.45
C LYS A 35 8.32 12.13 1.52
N GLU A 36 9.33 12.95 1.82
CA GLU A 36 10.71 12.48 1.89
C GLU A 36 10.92 11.41 2.96
N ALA A 37 10.30 11.58 4.14
CA ALA A 37 10.42 10.61 5.23
C ALA A 37 9.74 9.28 4.89
N GLU A 38 8.55 9.31 4.30
CA GLU A 38 7.78 8.11 3.93
C GLU A 38 8.45 7.36 2.76
N ILE A 39 8.95 8.08 1.75
CA ILE A 39 9.71 7.49 0.64
C ILE A 39 10.98 6.80 1.17
N ASN A 40 11.76 7.48 2.01
CA ASN A 40 12.97 6.87 2.57
C ASN A 40 12.67 5.60 3.39
N ARG A 41 11.56 5.56 4.13
CA ARG A 41 11.13 4.35 4.86
C ARG A 41 10.74 3.21 3.93
N ALA A 42 10.02 3.51 2.85
CA ALA A 42 9.65 2.52 1.85
C ALA A 42 10.89 1.96 1.13
N MET A 43 11.84 2.84 0.78
CA MET A 43 13.11 2.47 0.12
C MET A 43 14.05 1.66 1.03
N ASP A 44 14.07 1.92 2.33
CA ASP A 44 14.85 1.12 3.29
C ASP A 44 14.23 -0.28 3.50
N GLY A 45 12.90 -0.36 3.44
CA GLY A 45 12.13 -1.57 3.60
C GLY A 45 12.29 -2.59 2.46
N GLU A 46 11.57 -3.69 2.60
CA GLU A 46 11.40 -4.71 1.56
C GLU A 46 10.02 -4.55 0.93
N SER A 47 9.98 -4.23 -0.36
CA SER A 47 8.72 -4.10 -1.10
C SER A 47 8.05 -5.47 -1.21
N VAL A 48 6.76 -5.53 -0.85
CA VAL A 48 5.94 -6.76 -0.84
C VAL A 48 4.94 -6.73 -1.99
N PHE A 49 4.25 -5.60 -2.16
CA PHE A 49 3.23 -5.43 -3.17
C PHE A 49 3.01 -3.95 -3.48
N ASP A 50 3.09 -3.58 -4.74
CA ASP A 50 2.79 -2.24 -5.22
C ASP A 50 1.67 -2.25 -6.27
N GLY A 51 1.06 -1.09 -6.49
CA GLY A 51 0.04 -0.97 -7.53
C GLY A 51 -0.69 0.36 -7.53
N PHE A 52 -1.80 0.39 -8.27
CA PHE A 52 -2.65 1.56 -8.42
C PHE A 52 -4.08 1.25 -8.00
N LEU A 53 -4.62 2.08 -7.10
CA LEU A 53 -6.03 2.06 -6.70
C LEU A 53 -6.84 3.00 -7.60
N LYS A 54 -8.08 2.60 -7.89
CA LYS A 54 -9.08 3.50 -8.48
C LYS A 54 -9.41 4.58 -7.46
N ASP A 55 -9.25 5.86 -7.80
CA ASP A 55 -9.48 6.94 -6.83
C ASP A 55 -10.93 6.94 -6.30
N SER A 56 -11.89 6.57 -7.16
CA SER A 56 -13.32 6.42 -6.81
C SER A 56 -13.60 5.35 -5.75
N LYS A 57 -12.72 4.37 -5.58
CA LYS A 57 -12.84 3.33 -4.55
C LYS A 57 -11.68 3.36 -3.54
N LYS A 58 -10.87 4.43 -3.50
CA LYS A 58 -9.67 4.46 -2.65
C LYS A 58 -9.99 4.30 -1.17
N GLU A 59 -11.09 4.89 -0.71
CA GLU A 59 -11.45 4.85 0.71
C GLU A 59 -11.81 3.43 1.15
N GLU A 60 -12.53 2.68 0.31
CA GLU A 60 -12.83 1.28 0.55
C GLU A 60 -11.57 0.42 0.43
N ALA A 61 -10.73 0.67 -0.58
CA ALA A 61 -9.46 -0.06 -0.73
C ALA A 61 -8.54 0.13 0.48
N LYS A 62 -8.49 1.33 1.08
CA LYS A 62 -7.71 1.58 2.31
C LYS A 62 -8.17 0.71 3.47
N LYS A 63 -9.48 0.43 3.59
CA LYS A 63 -10.00 -0.47 4.63
C LYS A 63 -9.47 -1.89 4.41
N ILE A 64 -9.59 -2.40 3.18
CA ILE A 64 -9.09 -3.73 2.82
C ILE A 64 -7.58 -3.83 3.00
N LEU A 65 -6.83 -2.82 2.56
CA LEU A 65 -5.38 -2.74 2.77
C LEU A 65 -5.02 -2.76 4.25
N LYS A 66 -5.78 -2.04 5.09
CA LYS A 66 -5.56 -2.06 6.55
C LYS A 66 -5.82 -3.44 7.15
N GLU A 67 -6.84 -4.16 6.68
CA GLU A 67 -7.09 -5.55 7.10
C GLU A 67 -5.96 -6.48 6.65
N ILE A 68 -5.48 -6.34 5.41
CA ILE A 68 -4.33 -7.10 4.89
C ILE A 68 -3.09 -6.84 5.76
N LEU A 69 -2.78 -5.58 6.07
CA LEU A 69 -1.67 -5.21 6.94
C LEU A 69 -1.82 -5.77 8.35
N ASP A 70 -3.03 -5.75 8.93
CA ASP A 70 -3.28 -6.32 10.25
C ASP A 70 -3.05 -7.84 10.26
N GLU A 71 -3.53 -8.55 9.24
CA GLU A 71 -3.26 -10.00 9.08
C GLU A 71 -1.76 -10.29 8.93
N MET A 72 -1.05 -9.55 8.07
CA MET A 72 0.39 -9.72 7.86
C MET A 72 1.18 -9.41 9.13
N ASN A 73 0.83 -8.34 9.84
CA ASN A 73 1.49 -7.95 11.08
C ASN A 73 1.20 -8.92 12.23
N LYS A 74 0.02 -9.54 12.28
CA LYS A 74 -0.33 -10.58 13.27
C LYS A 74 0.44 -11.89 13.04
N LYS A 75 0.62 -12.27 11.78
CA LYS A 75 1.36 -13.49 11.39
C LYS A 75 2.86 -13.25 11.26
N GLU A 76 3.30 -12.00 11.32
CA GLU A 76 4.69 -11.56 11.06
C GLU A 76 5.23 -12.04 9.70
N GLU A 77 4.32 -12.33 8.76
CA GLU A 77 4.59 -12.96 7.48
C GLU A 77 3.88 -12.21 6.33
N ALA A 78 4.56 -12.09 5.21
CA ALA A 78 4.03 -11.43 4.02
C ALA A 78 2.97 -12.31 3.36
N MET A 79 1.80 -11.74 3.09
CA MET A 79 0.79 -12.40 2.29
C MET A 79 1.29 -12.52 0.84
N SER A 80 0.90 -13.60 0.15
CA SER A 80 1.31 -13.77 -1.25
C SER A 80 0.69 -12.71 -2.15
N VAL A 81 1.43 -12.32 -3.20
CA VAL A 81 0.96 -11.35 -4.21
C VAL A 81 -0.39 -11.75 -4.80
N ILE A 82 -0.63 -13.04 -5.02
CA ILE A 82 -1.90 -13.56 -5.56
C ILE A 82 -3.05 -13.25 -4.60
N GLN A 83 -2.90 -13.56 -3.31
CA GLN A 83 -3.94 -13.31 -2.31
C GLN A 83 -4.24 -11.81 -2.13
N ILE A 84 -3.20 -10.96 -2.15
CA ILE A 84 -3.36 -9.51 -2.08
C ILE A 84 -4.12 -9.02 -3.32
N ASN A 85 -3.75 -9.51 -4.50
CA ASN A 85 -4.41 -9.17 -5.76
C ASN A 85 -5.88 -9.59 -5.75
N GLU A 86 -6.20 -10.80 -5.33
CA GLU A 86 -7.59 -11.29 -5.24
C GLU A 86 -8.44 -10.42 -4.28
N LYS A 87 -7.89 -10.07 -3.11
CA LYS A 87 -8.59 -9.19 -2.14
C LYS A 87 -8.79 -7.77 -2.69
N LEU A 88 -7.87 -7.28 -3.52
CA LEU A 88 -7.90 -5.91 -4.06
C LEU A 88 -8.43 -5.81 -5.49
N ALA A 89 -8.76 -6.91 -6.16
CA ALA A 89 -9.06 -6.96 -7.59
C ALA A 89 -10.14 -5.95 -8.03
N GLU A 90 -11.17 -5.78 -7.20
CA GLU A 90 -12.27 -4.84 -7.47
C GLU A 90 -11.90 -3.36 -7.31
N TYR A 91 -10.79 -3.08 -6.64
CA TYR A 91 -10.30 -1.75 -6.26
C TYR A 91 -9.07 -1.32 -7.07
N LEU A 92 -8.31 -2.27 -7.63
CA LEU A 92 -7.18 -2.02 -8.51
C LEU A 92 -7.62 -1.39 -9.84
N ALA A 93 -6.75 -0.56 -10.43
CA ALA A 93 -7.06 0.33 -11.55
C ALA A 93 -6.38 -0.01 -12.88
#